data_AF-A0A6V7LY05-F1
#
_entry.id   AF-A0A6V7LY05-F1
#
_cell.length_a   1.000
_cell.length_b   1.000
_cell.length_c   1.000
_cell.angle_alpha   90.00
_cell.angle_beta   90.00
_cell.angle_gamma   90.00
#
_symmetry.space_group_name_H-M   'P 1'
#
loop_
_entity.id
_entity.type
_entity.pdbx_description
1 polymer ?
#
loop_
_entity_poly.entity_id
_entity_poly.type
_entity_poly.pdbx_seq_one_letter_code
_entity_poly.pdbx_strand_id
1 'polypeptide(L)'
;MCKEEDMLDFPRRMRDWLFNIMRDLADRQELPSHFLKLQREAETNHTLRWTNAAIWKWCDLDGHPHDRAVSRHELFPIRAPLMALEHCIAPFLDGCDENNDHKITLFEWGKCLQLEQ
;
A
#
# COMPACT_ATOMS: atom_id res chain seq x y z
N MET A 1 13.20 16.64 1.12
CA MET A 1 12.59 16.67 -0.23
C MET A 1 12.95 15.38 -0.92
N CYS A 2 11.99 14.70 -1.55
CA CYS A 2 12.25 13.45 -2.29
C CYS A 2 13.00 13.75 -3.58
N LYS A 3 14.10 13.03 -3.82
CA LYS A 3 14.83 13.13 -5.08
C LYS A 3 14.16 12.30 -6.15
N GLU A 4 14.41 12.64 -7.41
CA GLU A 4 13.90 11.88 -8.56
C GLU A 4 14.38 10.42 -8.54
N GLU A 5 15.66 10.17 -8.23
CA GLU A 5 16.23 8.83 -8.07
C GLU A 5 15.54 8.00 -6.98
N ASP A 6 15.20 8.63 -5.86
CA ASP A 6 14.50 7.98 -4.75
C ASP A 6 13.05 7.68 -5.13
N MET A 7 12.38 8.62 -5.81
CA MET A 7 10.99 8.47 -6.26
C MET A 7 10.85 7.35 -7.30
N LEU A 8 11.82 7.16 -8.19
CA LEU A 8 11.80 6.08 -9.18
C LEU A 8 11.83 4.69 -8.53
N ASP A 9 12.55 4.52 -7.42
CA ASP A 9 12.65 3.25 -6.69
C ASP A 9 11.54 3.10 -5.62
N PHE A 10 10.87 4.19 -5.25
CA PHE A 10 9.91 4.22 -4.15
C PHE A 10 8.72 3.27 -4.32
N PRO A 11 8.02 3.18 -5.48
CA PRO A 11 6.92 2.25 -5.68
C PRO A 11 7.28 0.80 -5.37
N ARG A 12 8.49 0.37 -5.78
CA ARG A 12 9.00 -0.97 -5.53
C ARG A 12 9.25 -1.21 -4.05
N ARG A 13 9.91 -0.26 -3.38
CA ARG A 13 10.14 -0.35 -1.94
C ARG A 13 8.84 -0.37 -1.15
N MET A 14 7.84 0.41 -1.60
CA MET A 14 6.53 0.46 -0.98
C MET A 14 5.85 -0.90 -1.03
N ARG A 15 5.75 -1.55 -2.21
CA ARG A 15 5.13 -2.88 -2.31
C ARG A 15 5.88 -3.98 -1.55
N ASP A 16 7.21 -3.92 -1.51
CA ASP A 16 8.03 -4.84 -0.71
C ASP A 16 7.79 -4.63 0.79
N TRP A 17 7.71 -3.36 1.23
CA TRP A 17 7.40 -3.02 2.61
C TRP A 17 6.00 -3.49 3.01
N LEU A 18 4.98 -3.23 2.19
CA LEU A 18 3.61 -3.69 2.44
C LEU A 18 3.55 -5.20 2.65
N PHE A 19 4.23 -5.97 1.79
CA PHE A 19 4.30 -7.42 1.95
C PHE A 19 4.97 -7.84 3.26
N ASN A 20 6.08 -7.21 3.63
CA ASN A 20 6.75 -7.50 4.90
C ASN A 20 5.87 -7.18 6.11
N ILE A 21 5.16 -6.05 6.11
CA ILE A 21 4.21 -5.73 7.19
C ILE A 21 3.09 -6.77 7.25
N MET A 22 2.52 -7.17 6.11
CA MET A 22 1.48 -8.20 6.06
C MET A 22 1.97 -9.52 6.66
N ARG A 23 3.21 -9.93 6.34
CA ARG A 23 3.84 -11.13 6.90
C ARG A 23 4.06 -10.99 8.41
N ASP A 24 4.63 -9.89 8.86
CA ASP A 24 4.92 -9.67 10.29
C ASP A 24 3.62 -9.64 11.13
N LEU A 25 2.54 -9.07 10.60
CA LEU A 25 1.21 -9.12 11.24
C LEU A 25 0.65 -10.54 11.26
N ALA A 26 0.83 -11.33 10.20
CA ALA A 26 0.41 -12.73 10.18
C ALA A 26 1.18 -13.58 11.20
N ASP A 27 2.49 -13.39 11.30
CA ASP A 27 3.37 -14.10 12.25
C ASP A 27 3.00 -13.78 13.71
N ARG A 28 2.58 -12.54 13.98
CA ARG A 28 2.11 -12.09 15.30
C ARG A 28 0.65 -12.44 15.60
N GLN A 29 -0.06 -13.07 14.65
CA GLN A 29 -1.49 -13.36 14.75
C GLN A 29 -2.36 -12.10 14.90
N GLU A 30 -1.88 -10.97 14.36
CA GLU A 30 -2.55 -9.67 14.36
C GLU A 30 -3.26 -9.37 13.03
N LEU A 31 -2.94 -10.12 11.96
CA LEU A 31 -3.63 -10.00 10.67
C LEU A 31 -5.04 -10.60 10.75
N PRO A 32 -6.11 -9.86 10.39
CA PRO A 32 -7.47 -10.38 10.39
C PRO A 32 -7.63 -11.67 9.59
N SER A 33 -8.48 -12.57 10.07
CA SER A 33 -8.61 -13.94 9.54
C SER A 33 -8.93 -14.00 8.03
N HIS A 34 -9.68 -13.04 7.51
CA HIS A 34 -10.02 -12.96 6.10
C HIS A 34 -8.83 -12.58 5.20
N PHE A 35 -7.82 -11.88 5.74
CA PHE A 35 -6.58 -11.54 5.02
C PHE A 35 -5.49 -12.61 5.15
N LEU A 36 -5.57 -13.53 6.12
CA LEU A 36 -4.60 -14.62 6.27
C LEU A 36 -4.51 -15.51 5.02
N LYS A 37 -5.62 -15.74 4.32
CA LYS A 37 -5.61 -16.50 3.06
C LYS A 37 -4.79 -15.79 1.99
N LEU A 38 -4.99 -14.47 1.84
CA LEU A 38 -4.25 -13.64 0.89
C LEU A 38 -2.75 -13.62 1.20
N GLN A 39 -2.37 -13.54 2.48
CA GLN A 39 -0.97 -13.61 2.88
C GLN A 39 -0.34 -14.96 2.52
N ARG A 40 -1.02 -16.09 2.79
CA ARG A 40 -0.50 -17.43 2.45
C ARG A 40 -0.31 -17.63 0.95
N GLU A 41 -1.23 -17.10 0.14
CA GLU A 41 -1.10 -17.10 -1.33
C GLU A 41 0.09 -16.22 -1.78
N ALA A 42 0.32 -15.08 -1.12
CA ALA A 42 1.41 -14.17 -1.41
C ALA A 42 2.82 -14.76 -1.14
N GLU A 43 2.93 -15.69 -0.19
CA GLU A 43 4.18 -16.41 0.10
C GLU A 43 4.57 -17.38 -1.02
N THR A 44 3.59 -18.05 -1.61
CA THR A 44 3.81 -19.15 -2.56
C THR A 44 3.68 -18.75 -4.02
N ASN A 45 3.02 -17.62 -4.32
CA ASN A 45 2.83 -17.12 -5.68
C ASN A 45 3.43 -15.72 -5.84
N HIS A 46 4.57 -15.64 -6.55
CA HIS A 46 5.26 -14.38 -6.82
C HIS A 46 4.41 -13.36 -7.59
N THR A 47 3.47 -13.80 -8.42
CA THR A 47 2.54 -12.91 -9.16
C THR A 47 1.51 -12.28 -8.23
N LEU A 48 1.11 -12.98 -7.16
CA LEU A 48 0.14 -12.48 -6.18
C LEU A 48 0.81 -11.81 -4.98
N ARG A 49 2.13 -11.99 -4.79
CA ARG A 49 2.88 -11.50 -3.63
C ARG A 49 2.56 -10.05 -3.29
N TRP A 50 2.82 -9.16 -4.25
CA TRP A 50 2.65 -7.73 -4.05
C TRP A 50 1.19 -7.29 -4.22
N THR A 51 0.45 -7.95 -5.12
CA THR A 51 -0.98 -7.67 -5.36
C THR A 51 -1.83 -7.91 -4.11
N ASN A 52 -1.65 -9.05 -3.45
CA ASN A 52 -2.39 -9.40 -2.24
C ASN A 52 -2.06 -8.45 -1.07
N ALA A 53 -0.79 -8.07 -0.91
CA ALA A 53 -0.37 -7.10 0.09
C ALA A 53 -0.93 -5.70 -0.19
N ALA A 54 -0.93 -5.28 -1.46
CA ALA A 54 -1.50 -3.99 -1.87
C ALA A 54 -3.03 -3.94 -1.65
N ILE A 55 -3.75 -5.00 -2.01
CA ILE A 55 -5.20 -5.13 -1.78
C ILE A 55 -5.50 -5.08 -0.29
N TRP A 56 -4.80 -5.91 0.51
CA TRP A 56 -4.96 -5.92 1.96
C TRP A 56 -4.78 -4.52 2.54
N LYS A 57 -3.68 -3.85 2.21
CA LYS A 57 -3.41 -2.54 2.82
C LYS A 57 -4.43 -1.50 2.40
N TRP A 58 -4.86 -1.51 1.15
CA TRP A 58 -5.89 -0.57 0.68
C TRP A 58 -7.22 -0.80 1.41
N CYS A 59 -7.65 -2.05 1.57
CA CYS A 59 -8.86 -2.38 2.35
C CYS A 59 -8.71 -2.05 3.85
N ASP A 60 -7.50 -2.18 4.42
CA ASP A 60 -7.20 -1.80 5.80
C ASP A 60 -7.26 -0.27 6.01
N LEU A 61 -6.99 0.51 4.97
CA LEU A 61 -7.10 1.97 4.98
C LEU A 61 -8.52 2.48 4.69
N ASP A 62 -9.29 1.82 3.81
CA ASP A 62 -10.70 2.12 3.50
C ASP A 62 -11.63 1.74 4.66
N GLY A 63 -11.54 2.52 5.74
CA GLY A 63 -12.12 2.20 7.04
C GLY A 63 -13.48 2.85 7.26
N HIS A 64 -13.54 4.19 7.23
CA HIS A 64 -14.79 4.91 7.48
C HIS A 64 -14.83 6.31 6.83
N PRO A 65 -15.79 6.55 5.92
CA PRO A 65 -16.77 5.59 5.39
C PRO A 65 -16.08 4.57 4.48
N HIS A 66 -16.57 3.33 4.47
CA HIS A 66 -16.09 2.31 3.53
C HIS A 66 -16.68 2.59 2.13
N ASP A 67 -16.12 3.59 1.44
CA ASP A 67 -16.67 4.17 0.21
C ASP A 67 -15.91 3.74 -1.05
N ARG A 68 -14.99 2.77 -0.90
CA ARG A 68 -14.11 2.26 -1.95
C ARG A 68 -13.12 3.29 -2.47
N ALA A 69 -12.71 4.21 -1.62
CA ALA A 69 -11.65 5.16 -1.92
C ALA A 69 -10.95 5.59 -0.63
N VAL A 70 -9.62 5.65 -0.64
CA VAL A 70 -8.87 6.04 0.57
C VAL A 70 -8.66 7.54 0.56
N SER A 71 -9.21 8.24 1.55
CA SER A 71 -9.06 9.68 1.72
C SER A 71 -7.70 10.08 2.31
N ARG A 72 -7.34 11.37 2.23
CA ARG A 72 -6.14 11.92 2.90
C ARG A 72 -6.06 11.63 4.40
N HIS A 73 -7.20 11.57 5.09
CA HIS A 73 -7.24 11.27 6.53
C HIS A 73 -6.94 9.79 6.79
N GLU A 74 -7.47 8.91 5.95
CA GLU A 74 -7.23 7.47 6.04
C GLU A 74 -5.80 7.09 5.71
N LEU A 75 -5.09 7.89 4.89
CA LEU A 75 -3.66 7.71 4.61
C LEU A 75 -2.73 8.02 5.79
N PHE A 76 -3.24 8.64 6.87
CA PHE A 76 -2.42 9.08 8.00
C PHE A 76 -1.51 7.98 8.60
N PRO A 77 -1.98 6.73 8.82
CA PRO A 77 -1.14 5.67 9.38
C PRO A 77 0.05 5.29 8.50
N ILE A 78 -0.07 5.43 7.18
CA ILE A 78 1.03 5.13 6.23
C ILE A 78 1.98 6.31 6.07
N ARG A 79 1.55 7.53 6.41
CA ARG A 79 2.38 8.74 6.43
C ARG A 79 3.26 8.84 7.69
N ALA A 80 3.12 7.93 8.64
CA ALA A 80 3.92 7.89 9.87
C ALA A 80 5.34 7.32 9.64
N PRO A 81 6.37 7.78 10.38
CA PRO A 81 7.80 7.69 10.04
C PRO A 81 8.50 6.32 10.23
N LEU A 82 7.85 5.21 9.84
CA LEU A 82 8.40 3.85 10.07
C LEU A 82 8.99 3.20 8.80
N MET A 83 9.09 3.95 7.69
CA MET A 83 9.58 3.46 6.41
C MET A 83 10.89 4.13 5.98
N ALA A 84 11.75 3.37 5.30
CA ALA A 84 12.85 3.96 4.55
C ALA A 84 12.31 4.88 3.44
N LEU A 85 13.00 6.01 3.19
CA LEU A 85 12.56 7.06 2.27
C LEU A 85 11.21 7.70 2.68
N GLU A 86 10.94 7.85 3.98
CA GLU A 86 9.71 8.47 4.50
C GLU A 86 9.36 9.81 3.84
N HIS A 87 10.39 10.59 3.47
CA HIS A 87 10.25 11.90 2.86
C HIS A 87 9.71 11.84 1.41
N CYS A 88 9.60 10.64 0.84
CA CYS A 88 8.97 10.35 -0.44
C CYS A 88 7.51 9.89 -0.32
N ILE A 89 7.04 9.48 0.87
CA ILE A 89 5.67 8.97 1.05
C ILE A 89 4.64 10.01 0.62
N ALA A 90 4.74 11.23 1.13
CA ALA A 90 3.78 12.30 0.82
C ALA A 90 3.74 12.63 -0.69
N PRO A 91 4.86 12.99 -1.35
CA PRO A 91 4.84 13.29 -2.78
C PRO A 91 4.47 12.08 -3.65
N PHE A 92 4.76 10.85 -3.20
CA PHE A 92 4.32 9.63 -3.89
C PHE A 92 2.80 9.50 -3.85
N LEU A 93 2.20 9.58 -2.65
CA LEU A 93 0.75 9.46 -2.48
C LEU A 93 -0.01 10.58 -3.17
N ASP A 94 0.51 11.81 -3.15
CA ASP A 94 -0.07 12.94 -3.88
C ASP A 94 0.00 12.70 -5.40
N GLY A 95 1.01 11.99 -5.89
CA GLY A 95 1.12 11.59 -7.30
C GLY A 95 0.22 10.42 -7.70
N CYS A 96 -0.33 9.66 -6.74
CA CYS A 96 -1.26 8.57 -7.02
C CYS A 96 -2.68 9.05 -7.33
N ASP A 97 -3.03 10.26 -6.91
CA ASP A 97 -4.33 10.90 -7.13
C ASP A 97 -4.37 11.52 -8.54
N GLU A 98 -4.57 10.68 -9.58
CA GLU A 98 -4.47 11.08 -10.99
C GLU A 98 -5.57 12.07 -11.41
N ASN A 99 -6.75 11.93 -10.82
CA ASN A 99 -7.89 12.80 -11.09
C ASN A 99 -7.97 14.01 -10.15
N ASN A 100 -7.07 14.10 -9.16
CA ASN A 100 -6.96 15.15 -8.16
C ASN A 100 -8.25 15.36 -7.33
N ASP A 101 -8.96 14.28 -7.00
CA ASP A 101 -10.17 14.28 -6.18
C ASP A 101 -9.91 14.13 -4.68
N HIS A 102 -8.63 14.06 -4.29
CA HIS A 102 -8.14 13.88 -2.91
C HIS A 102 -8.47 12.52 -2.29
N LYS A 103 -8.77 11.54 -3.13
CA LYS A 103 -8.92 10.15 -2.75
C LYS A 103 -8.05 9.27 -3.64
N ILE A 104 -7.80 8.05 -3.19
CA ILE A 104 -7.06 7.04 -3.96
C ILE A 104 -7.92 5.80 -4.07
N THR A 105 -8.41 5.54 -5.28
CA THR A 105 -9.13 4.30 -5.61
C THR A 105 -8.19 3.10 -5.64
N LEU A 106 -8.74 1.89 -5.59
CA LEU A 106 -7.92 0.67 -5.71
C LEU A 106 -7.14 0.61 -7.04
N PHE A 107 -7.72 1.17 -8.11
CA PHE A 107 -7.08 1.20 -9.42
C PHE A 107 -5.87 2.13 -9.43
N GLU A 108 -6.04 3.37 -8.94
CA GLU A 108 -4.94 4.33 -8.78
C GLU A 108 -3.84 3.77 -7.89
N TRP A 109 -4.21 3.18 -6.75
CA TRP A 109 -3.27 2.55 -5.83
C TRP A 109 -2.44 1.45 -6.50
N GLY A 110 -3.09 0.55 -7.24
CA GLY A 110 -2.42 -0.52 -7.98
C GLY A 110 -1.45 0.01 -9.03
N LYS A 111 -1.90 0.97 -9.85
CA LYS A 111 -1.06 1.63 -10.86
C LYS A 111 0.14 2.34 -10.24
N CYS A 112 -0.08 3.05 -9.13
CA CYS A 112 0.97 3.77 -8.41
C CYS A 112 2.05 2.83 -7.84
N LEU A 113 1.66 1.64 -7.39
CA LEU A 113 2.58 0.58 -6.94
C LEU A 113 3.22 -0.21 -8.09
N GLN A 114 2.92 0.14 -9.35
CA GLN A 114 3.35 -0.57 -10.57
C GLN A 114 2.88 -2.02 -10.58
N LEU A 115 1.64 -2.24 -10.11
CA LEU A 115 0.95 -3.53 -10.12
C LEU A 115 -0.08 -3.53 -11.25
N GLU A 116 0.38 -3.32 -12.48
CA GLU A 116 -0.42 -3.56 -13.67
C GLU A 116 -0.12 -4.98 -14.19
N GLN A 117 -1.17 -5.66 -14.66
CA GLN A 117 -1.09 -7.02 -15.23
C GLN A 117 -0.35 -7.03 -16.58
#